data_AF-A0A9X0D765-F1
#
_entry.id   AF-A0A9X0D765-F1
#
_cell.length_a   1.000
_cell.length_b   1.000
_cell.length_c   1.000
_cell.angle_alpha   90.00
_cell.angle_beta   90.00
_cell.angle_gamma   90.00
#
_symmetry.space_group_name_H-M   'P 1'
#
loop_
_entity.id
_entity.type
_entity.pdbx_description
1 polymer ?
#
loop_
_entity_poly.entity_id
_entity_poly.type
_entity_poly.pdbx_seq_one_letter_code
_entity_poly.pdbx_strand_id
1 'polypeptide(L)'
;MGTRKVQPHELREKCFLPLKLALESRSSKLSLHAVNGLQKLISDDRFRSENEENSESQLPVQFLTTVASTPSLADEVQVEVMKLLLIITCSASCEVHGEYLIKLAEICIETYTRAHQVATKTACRATLTQMLSSVCHRLQDSLASPVTSKISSSDSKIIKHTNLLSTDHAKLLSQDVVLLLKHFCFRLTAGPSVPVQGGQAIPLYLEAILVMLSSLSTALRQDKEFINVIW
;
A
#
# COMPACT_ATOMS: atom_id res chain seq x y z
N MET A 1 11.38 -38.61 -11.17
CA MET A 1 11.78 -37.49 -10.29
C MET A 1 11.02 -36.26 -10.72
N GLY A 2 9.84 -36.01 -10.13
CA GLY A 2 9.05 -34.83 -10.46
C GLY A 2 9.74 -33.60 -9.87
N THR A 3 10.20 -32.68 -10.71
CA THR A 3 10.62 -31.36 -10.26
C THR A 3 9.40 -30.67 -9.65
N ARG A 4 9.33 -30.58 -8.31
CA ARG A 4 8.35 -29.71 -7.65
C ARG A 4 8.53 -28.31 -8.26
N LYS A 5 7.53 -27.82 -9.00
CA LYS A 5 7.51 -26.42 -9.44
C LYS A 5 7.50 -25.58 -8.15
N VAL A 6 8.58 -24.86 -7.92
CA VAL A 6 8.72 -23.94 -6.78
C VAL A 6 7.68 -22.84 -6.96
N GLN A 7 6.90 -22.57 -5.92
CA GLN A 7 5.85 -21.55 -6.00
C GLN A 7 6.47 -20.13 -6.03
N PRO A 8 5.79 -19.14 -6.62
CA PRO A 8 6.31 -17.77 -6.68
C PRO A 8 6.72 -17.19 -5.31
N HIS A 9 5.92 -17.36 -4.25
CA HIS A 9 6.30 -16.91 -2.90
C HIS A 9 7.56 -17.59 -2.35
N GLU A 10 7.78 -18.88 -2.62
CA GLU A 10 8.99 -19.59 -2.18
C GLU A 10 10.24 -19.08 -2.92
N LEU A 11 10.10 -18.71 -4.21
CA LEU A 11 11.16 -18.05 -4.96
C LEU A 11 11.45 -16.66 -4.39
N ARG A 12 10.39 -15.91 -4.07
CA ARG A 12 10.50 -14.59 -3.45
C ARG A 12 11.21 -14.64 -2.12
N GLU A 13 10.87 -15.58 -1.22
CA GLU A 13 11.57 -15.73 0.06
C GLU A 13 13.08 -15.93 -0.08
N LYS A 14 13.49 -16.78 -1.04
CA LYS A 14 14.92 -17.05 -1.32
C LYS A 14 15.65 -15.83 -1.86
N CYS A 15 14.96 -14.90 -2.51
CA CYS A 15 15.54 -13.67 -3.05
C CYS A 15 15.45 -12.50 -2.06
N PHE A 16 14.33 -12.36 -1.34
CA PHE A 16 14.08 -11.24 -0.44
C PHE A 16 14.99 -11.28 0.78
N LEU A 17 15.27 -12.45 1.36
CA LEU A 17 16.18 -12.55 2.49
C LEU A 17 17.59 -11.97 2.21
N PRO A 18 18.33 -12.40 1.17
CA PRO A 18 19.64 -11.83 0.89
C PRO A 18 19.57 -10.34 0.48
N LEU A 19 18.51 -9.92 -0.21
CA LEU A 19 18.31 -8.50 -0.55
C LEU A 19 18.07 -7.65 0.71
N LYS A 20 17.29 -8.15 1.67
CA LYS A 20 17.08 -7.51 2.98
C LYS A 20 18.39 -7.33 3.73
N LEU A 21 19.19 -8.41 3.83
CA LEU A 21 20.49 -8.36 4.51
C LEU A 21 21.45 -7.38 3.82
N ALA A 22 21.45 -7.34 2.48
CA ALA A 22 22.24 -6.37 1.73
C ALA A 22 21.77 -4.92 1.97
N LEU A 23 20.45 -4.70 2.04
CA LEU A 23 19.84 -3.41 2.37
C LEU A 23 20.28 -2.92 3.75
N GLU A 24 20.27 -3.81 4.74
CA GLU A 24 20.58 -3.55 6.16
C GLU A 24 22.09 -3.58 6.49
N SER A 25 22.94 -3.92 5.52
CA SER A 25 24.39 -4.14 5.71
C SER A 25 25.21 -2.88 6.08
N ARG A 26 24.60 -1.69 6.05
CA ARG A 26 25.25 -0.38 6.19
C ARG A 26 26.28 -0.06 5.08
N SER A 27 26.40 -0.90 4.06
CA SER A 27 27.23 -0.64 2.89
C SER A 27 26.38 0.00 1.79
N SER A 28 26.64 1.28 1.50
CA SER A 28 25.89 2.03 0.46
C SER A 28 25.88 1.32 -0.89
N LYS A 29 27.00 0.68 -1.26
CA LYS A 29 27.08 -0.15 -2.47
C LYS A 29 26.11 -1.32 -2.40
N LEU A 30 26.13 -2.11 -1.32
CA LEU A 30 25.25 -3.28 -1.20
C LEU A 30 23.78 -2.87 -1.11
N SER A 31 23.45 -1.79 -0.39
CA SER A 31 22.09 -1.28 -0.30
C SER A 31 21.55 -0.86 -1.68
N LEU A 32 22.36 -0.20 -2.51
CA LEU A 32 21.95 0.15 -3.87
C LEU A 32 21.79 -1.08 -4.78
N HIS A 33 22.67 -2.08 -4.65
CA HIS A 33 22.50 -3.35 -5.37
C HIS A 33 21.24 -4.10 -4.91
N ALA A 34 20.90 -4.03 -3.62
CA ALA A 34 19.68 -4.60 -3.07
C ALA A 34 18.44 -3.93 -3.68
N VAL A 35 18.40 -2.60 -3.72
CA VAL A 35 17.33 -1.84 -4.39
C VAL A 35 17.17 -2.24 -5.86
N ASN A 36 18.26 -2.34 -6.61
CA ASN A 36 18.22 -2.79 -8.01
C ASN A 36 17.70 -4.23 -8.16
N GLY A 37 18.09 -5.12 -7.23
CA GLY A 37 17.59 -6.49 -7.18
C GLY A 37 16.09 -6.55 -6.88
N LEU A 38 15.62 -5.75 -5.92
CA LEU A 38 14.21 -5.60 -5.59
C LEU A 38 13.41 -5.09 -6.79
N GLN A 39 13.89 -4.07 -7.49
CA GLN A 39 13.24 -3.53 -8.69
C GLN A 39 13.07 -4.59 -9.81
N LYS A 40 14.11 -5.40 -10.03
CA LYS A 40 14.05 -6.49 -11.01
C LYS A 40 13.06 -7.57 -10.59
N LEU A 41 13.05 -7.93 -9.31
CA LEU A 41 12.14 -8.94 -8.77
C LEU A 41 10.68 -8.52 -8.93
N ILE A 42 10.30 -7.28 -8.57
CA ILE A 42 8.91 -6.81 -8.70
C ILE A 42 8.43 -6.70 -10.15
N SER A 43 9.36 -6.61 -11.11
CA SER A 43 9.07 -6.49 -12.54
C SER A 43 9.04 -7.84 -13.25
N ASP A 44 9.52 -8.90 -12.62
CA ASP A 44 9.67 -10.23 -13.22
C ASP A 44 8.44 -11.11 -12.90
N ASP A 45 7.75 -11.53 -13.97
CA ASP A 45 6.50 -12.27 -13.88
C ASP A 45 6.62 -13.61 -13.14
N ARG A 46 7.83 -14.17 -13.03
CA ARG A 46 8.06 -15.43 -12.28
C ARG A 46 7.83 -15.27 -10.78
N PHE A 47 7.92 -14.04 -10.27
CA PHE A 47 7.68 -13.72 -8.87
C PHE A 47 6.24 -13.24 -8.61
N ARG A 48 5.43 -13.06 -9.66
CA ARG A 48 4.01 -12.68 -9.54
C ARG A 48 3.17 -13.94 -9.34
N SER A 49 2.15 -13.81 -8.50
CA SER A 49 1.17 -14.85 -8.21
C SER A 49 -0.20 -14.21 -8.20
N GLU A 50 -1.09 -14.70 -9.05
CA GLU A 50 -2.41 -14.07 -9.22
C GLU A 50 -3.41 -14.47 -8.12
N ASN A 51 -3.19 -15.59 -7.41
CA ASN A 51 -4.13 -16.10 -6.40
C ASN A 51 -3.39 -16.83 -5.27
N GLU A 52 -2.88 -16.10 -4.29
CA GLU A 52 -2.33 -16.70 -3.06
C GLU A 52 -3.36 -16.63 -1.94
N GLU A 53 -3.72 -17.81 -1.40
CA GLU A 53 -4.71 -17.93 -0.32
C GLU A 53 -4.21 -17.30 0.99
N ASN A 54 -2.90 -17.31 1.22
CA ASN A 54 -2.29 -16.70 2.40
C ASN A 54 -1.82 -15.28 2.08
N SER A 55 -2.36 -14.28 2.77
CA SER A 55 -1.96 -12.87 2.63
C SER A 55 -0.47 -12.66 2.85
N GLU A 56 0.15 -13.38 3.80
CA GLU A 56 1.59 -13.28 4.08
C GLU A 56 2.46 -13.77 2.92
N SER A 57 1.90 -14.61 2.05
CA SER A 57 2.59 -15.07 0.85
C SER A 57 2.58 -14.01 -0.23
N GLN A 58 1.66 -13.03 -0.23
CA GLN A 58 1.48 -12.08 -1.33
C GLN A 58 2.71 -11.20 -1.58
N LEU A 59 2.96 -10.86 -2.84
CA LEU A 59 4.13 -10.06 -3.26
C LEU A 59 4.24 -8.73 -2.51
N PRO A 60 3.17 -7.92 -2.39
CA PRO A 60 3.25 -6.67 -1.66
C PRO A 60 3.60 -6.86 -0.18
N VAL A 61 3.10 -7.93 0.45
CA VAL A 61 3.33 -8.22 1.86
C VAL A 61 4.78 -8.63 2.13
N GLN A 62 5.31 -9.56 1.34
CA GLN A 62 6.71 -9.97 1.44
C GLN A 62 7.67 -8.81 1.10
N PHE A 63 7.30 -7.98 0.11
CA PHE A 63 8.05 -6.78 -0.24
C PHE A 63 8.10 -5.79 0.93
N LEU A 64 6.93 -5.47 1.53
CA LEU A 64 6.84 -4.57 2.68
C LEU A 64 7.68 -5.07 3.86
N THR A 65 7.63 -6.38 4.14
CA THR A 65 8.44 -7.00 5.20
C THR A 65 9.95 -6.92 4.92
N THR A 66 10.33 -6.93 3.65
CA THR A 66 11.71 -6.81 3.19
C THR A 66 12.25 -5.39 3.36
N VAL A 67 11.42 -4.38 3.10
CA VAL A 67 11.80 -2.96 3.17
C VAL A 67 11.41 -2.28 4.48
N ALA A 68 10.96 -3.01 5.50
CA ALA A 68 10.52 -2.45 6.78
C ALA A 68 11.59 -1.60 7.50
N SER A 69 12.89 -1.87 7.27
CA SER A 69 14.00 -1.13 7.84
C SER A 69 14.31 0.21 7.14
N THR A 70 13.54 0.58 6.12
CA THR A 70 13.73 1.81 5.32
C THR A 70 13.98 3.09 6.14
N PRO A 71 13.24 3.36 7.23
CA PRO A 71 13.46 4.59 8.01
C PRO A 71 14.88 4.73 8.61
N SER A 72 15.63 3.62 8.66
CA SER A 72 17.02 3.57 9.19
C SER A 72 18.11 3.58 8.12
N LEU A 73 17.74 3.54 6.84
CA LEU A 73 18.69 3.52 5.72
C LEU A 73 19.22 4.92 5.41
N ALA A 74 20.22 5.02 4.53
CA ALA A 74 20.70 6.31 4.03
C ALA A 74 19.64 7.00 3.15
N ASP A 75 19.59 8.34 3.19
CA ASP A 75 18.58 9.15 2.50
C ASP A 75 18.47 8.83 0.99
N GLU A 76 19.59 8.58 0.31
CA GLU A 76 19.57 8.19 -1.12
C GLU A 76 18.90 6.83 -1.36
N VAL A 77 19.08 5.88 -0.44
CA VAL A 77 18.44 4.55 -0.52
C VAL A 77 16.96 4.65 -0.18
N GLN A 78 16.60 5.47 0.80
CA GLN A 78 15.21 5.73 1.18
C GLN A 78 14.40 6.24 -0.02
N VAL A 79 14.94 7.20 -0.79
CA VAL A 79 14.27 7.74 -1.99
C VAL A 79 14.03 6.64 -3.03
N GLU A 80 15.00 5.76 -3.27
CA GLU A 80 14.80 4.66 -4.22
C GLU A 80 13.77 3.63 -3.72
N VAL A 81 13.75 3.32 -2.42
CA VAL A 81 12.73 2.44 -1.85
C VAL A 81 11.33 3.06 -1.98
N MET A 82 11.18 4.37 -1.77
CA MET A 82 9.90 5.09 -1.97
C MET A 82 9.37 4.92 -3.40
N LYS A 83 10.25 4.94 -4.42
CA LYS A 83 9.85 4.67 -5.81
C LYS A 83 9.34 3.24 -5.99
N LEU A 84 9.99 2.25 -5.35
CA LEU A 84 9.55 0.86 -5.43
C LEU A 84 8.21 0.63 -4.71
N LEU A 85 8.01 1.28 -3.56
CA LEU A 85 6.73 1.25 -2.85
C LEU A 85 5.59 1.80 -3.73
N LEU A 86 5.81 2.92 -4.43
CA LEU A 86 4.85 3.45 -5.40
C LEU A 86 4.49 2.43 -6.49
N ILE A 87 5.50 1.75 -7.06
CA ILE A 87 5.26 0.73 -8.10
C ILE A 87 4.38 -0.39 -7.55
N ILE A 88 4.66 -0.87 -6.33
CA ILE A 88 3.88 -1.93 -5.70
C ILE A 88 2.45 -1.46 -5.42
N THR A 89 2.24 -0.29 -4.81
CA THR A 89 0.89 0.14 -4.36
C THR A 89 -0.02 0.66 -5.45
N CYS A 90 0.56 1.25 -6.48
CA CYS A 90 -0.19 1.89 -7.56
C CYS A 90 -0.36 0.95 -8.76
N SER A 91 0.25 -0.24 -8.75
CA SER A 91 0.02 -1.27 -9.76
C SER A 91 -1.31 -1.98 -9.53
N ALA A 92 -2.11 -2.13 -10.59
CA ALA A 92 -3.35 -2.91 -10.56
C ALA A 92 -3.11 -4.41 -10.29
N SER A 93 -1.90 -4.92 -10.54
CA SER A 93 -1.53 -6.32 -10.30
C SER A 93 -1.03 -6.59 -8.87
N CYS A 94 -0.97 -5.57 -8.02
CA CYS A 94 -0.41 -5.64 -6.67
C CYS A 94 -1.30 -4.87 -5.69
N GLU A 95 -2.51 -5.36 -5.47
CA GLU A 95 -3.40 -4.74 -4.50
C GLU A 95 -2.89 -4.97 -3.07
N VAL A 96 -2.94 -3.91 -2.25
CA VAL A 96 -2.52 -3.91 -0.84
C VAL A 96 -3.73 -3.55 -0.01
N HIS A 97 -3.99 -4.32 1.04
CA HIS A 97 -5.20 -4.19 1.84
C HIS A 97 -4.90 -4.24 3.34
N GLY A 98 -5.86 -3.82 4.16
CA GLY A 98 -5.87 -3.98 5.60
C GLY A 98 -4.65 -3.38 6.30
N GLU A 99 -4.07 -4.14 7.23
CA GLU A 99 -2.93 -3.70 8.03
C GLU A 99 -1.68 -3.40 7.20
N TYR A 100 -1.56 -3.90 5.97
CA TYR A 100 -0.40 -3.64 5.12
C TYR A 100 -0.41 -2.22 4.54
N LEU A 101 -1.59 -1.63 4.33
CA LEU A 101 -1.70 -0.21 4.00
C LEU A 101 -1.24 0.66 5.18
N ILE A 102 -1.56 0.26 6.41
CA ILE A 102 -1.07 0.93 7.62
C ILE A 102 0.44 0.81 7.73
N LYS A 103 0.99 -0.40 7.64
CA LYS A 103 2.46 -0.63 7.68
C LYS A 103 3.19 0.22 6.65
N LEU A 104 2.65 0.32 5.44
CA LEU A 104 3.23 1.16 4.39
C LEU A 104 3.17 2.64 4.74
N ALA A 105 2.01 3.13 5.19
CA ALA A 105 1.87 4.51 5.63
C ALA A 105 2.86 4.84 6.76
N GLU A 106 3.04 3.93 7.72
CA GLU A 106 4.00 4.08 8.82
C GLU A 106 5.44 4.12 8.31
N ILE A 107 5.84 3.26 7.37
CA ILE A 107 7.17 3.33 6.73
C ILE A 107 7.39 4.72 6.11
N CYS A 108 6.42 5.25 5.36
CA CYS A 108 6.52 6.59 4.76
C CYS A 108 6.66 7.68 5.82
N ILE A 109 5.84 7.64 6.88
CA ILE A 109 5.80 8.67 7.92
C ILE A 109 7.04 8.63 8.80
N GLU A 110 7.49 7.45 9.22
CA GLU A 110 8.72 7.28 9.99
C GLU A 110 9.93 7.73 9.18
N THR A 111 10.01 7.34 7.91
CA THR A 111 11.08 7.78 7.01
C THR A 111 11.06 9.30 6.86
N TYR A 112 9.89 9.91 6.64
CA TYR A 112 9.73 11.36 6.57
C TYR A 112 10.23 12.07 7.83
N THR A 113 9.87 11.57 9.02
CA THR A 113 10.26 12.21 10.30
C THR A 113 11.76 12.15 10.54
N ARG A 114 12.40 11.05 10.13
CA ARG A 114 13.83 10.82 10.32
C ARG A 114 14.70 11.44 9.22
N ALA A 115 14.11 11.72 8.06
CA ALA A 115 14.80 12.27 6.91
C ALA A 115 15.43 13.65 7.23
N HIS A 116 16.68 13.81 6.80
CA HIS A 116 17.37 15.09 6.86
C HIS A 116 17.22 15.86 5.54
N GLN A 117 17.19 15.14 4.41
CA GLN A 117 17.08 15.73 3.09
C GLN A 117 15.64 16.05 2.70
N VAL A 118 15.44 17.21 2.08
CA VAL A 118 14.14 17.66 1.53
C VAL A 118 13.66 16.71 0.43
N ALA A 119 14.58 16.17 -0.38
CA ALA A 119 14.27 15.20 -1.42
C ALA A 119 13.58 13.94 -0.85
N THR A 120 14.13 13.40 0.24
CA THR A 120 13.57 12.25 0.96
C THR A 120 12.20 12.54 1.54
N LYS A 121 12.04 13.70 2.22
CA LYS A 121 10.73 14.13 2.73
C LYS A 121 9.70 14.26 1.61
N THR A 122 10.11 14.79 0.46
CA THR A 122 9.25 14.94 -0.72
C THR A 122 8.86 13.59 -1.30
N ALA A 123 9.80 12.64 -1.41
CA ALA A 123 9.53 11.29 -1.87
C ALA A 123 8.56 10.53 -0.94
N CYS A 124 8.75 10.63 0.38
CA CYS A 124 7.85 10.02 1.36
C CYS A 124 6.43 10.60 1.27
N ARG A 125 6.33 11.95 1.19
CA ARG A 125 5.06 12.65 1.02
C ARG A 125 4.34 12.23 -0.26
N ALA A 126 5.05 12.24 -1.39
CA ALA A 126 4.49 11.84 -2.68
C ALA A 126 4.04 10.36 -2.68
N THR A 127 4.81 9.47 -2.05
CA THR A 127 4.48 8.05 -1.94
C THR A 127 3.21 7.84 -1.13
N LEU A 128 3.13 8.47 0.04
CA LEU A 128 1.96 8.41 0.90
C LEU A 128 0.71 8.96 0.18
N THR A 129 0.78 10.16 -0.38
CA THR A 129 -0.40 10.79 -1.01
C THR A 129 -0.86 10.03 -2.24
N GLN A 130 0.05 9.55 -3.09
CA GLN A 130 -0.32 8.76 -4.26
C GLN A 130 -0.93 7.40 -3.88
N MET A 131 -0.38 6.72 -2.86
CA MET A 131 -0.98 5.48 -2.37
C MET A 131 -2.42 5.72 -1.89
N LEU A 132 -2.64 6.77 -1.08
CA LEU A 132 -3.96 7.09 -0.54
C LEU A 132 -4.95 7.46 -1.65
N SER A 133 -4.56 8.33 -2.57
CA SER A 133 -5.38 8.67 -3.74
C SER A 133 -5.69 7.44 -4.58
N SER A 134 -4.73 6.54 -4.78
CA SER A 134 -4.93 5.31 -5.55
C SER A 134 -5.97 4.39 -4.90
N VAL A 135 -5.91 4.18 -3.58
CA VAL A 135 -6.93 3.41 -2.85
C VAL A 135 -8.31 4.08 -2.95
N CYS A 136 -8.39 5.40 -2.75
CA CYS A 136 -9.66 6.14 -2.85
C CYS A 136 -10.24 6.15 -4.27
N HIS A 137 -9.41 6.23 -5.31
CA HIS A 137 -9.85 6.15 -6.71
C HIS A 137 -10.34 4.74 -7.05
N ARG A 138 -9.63 3.69 -6.64
CA ARG A 138 -10.09 2.30 -6.80
C ARG A 138 -11.47 2.07 -6.18
N LEU A 139 -11.70 2.61 -4.98
CA LEU A 139 -13.02 2.55 -4.34
C LEU A 139 -14.09 3.25 -5.19
N GLN A 140 -13.79 4.45 -5.70
CA GLN A 140 -14.74 5.18 -6.54
C GLN A 140 -15.02 4.49 -7.86
N ASP A 141 -14.00 3.96 -8.54
CA ASP A 141 -14.17 3.23 -9.78
C ASP A 141 -15.02 1.98 -9.57
N SER A 142 -14.83 1.29 -8.44
CA SER A 142 -15.63 0.12 -8.05
C SER A 142 -17.10 0.49 -7.78
N LEU A 143 -17.37 1.67 -7.20
CA LEU A 143 -18.73 2.17 -6.95
C LEU A 143 -19.39 2.81 -8.19
N ALA A 144 -18.60 3.42 -9.06
CA ALA A 144 -19.03 4.12 -10.27
C ALA A 144 -19.16 3.19 -11.48
N SER A 145 -19.03 1.88 -11.29
CA SER A 145 -19.36 0.85 -12.27
C SER A 145 -20.80 0.35 -12.04
N PRO A 146 -21.86 1.09 -12.44
CA PRO A 146 -23.17 0.50 -12.60
C PRO A 146 -23.17 -0.31 -13.88
N VAL A 147 -23.52 -1.58 -13.74
CA VAL A 147 -24.07 -2.45 -14.79
C VAL A 147 -24.77 -1.63 -15.89
N THR A 148 -24.15 -1.50 -17.06
CA THR A 148 -24.85 -1.03 -18.26
C THR A 148 -25.80 -2.13 -18.73
N SER A 149 -26.84 -2.44 -17.95
CA SER A 149 -27.95 -3.30 -18.38
C SER A 149 -28.86 -2.48 -19.29
N LYS A 150 -28.40 -2.23 -20.51
CA LYS A 150 -29.30 -2.02 -21.65
C LYS A 150 -29.16 -3.23 -22.58
N ILE A 151 -30.10 -4.16 -22.37
CA ILE A 151 -30.72 -5.02 -23.38
C ILE A 151 -29.76 -5.93 -24.17
N SER A 152 -29.66 -7.20 -23.76
CA SER A 152 -30.09 -8.33 -24.58
C SER A 152 -29.97 -9.64 -23.79
N SER A 153 -30.88 -10.53 -24.13
CA SER A 153 -31.22 -11.82 -23.55
C SER A 153 -30.04 -12.78 -23.28
N SER A 154 -30.19 -13.53 -22.18
CA SER A 154 -29.57 -14.83 -21.88
C SER A 154 -28.17 -14.83 -21.27
N ASP A 155 -28.03 -14.40 -20.00
CA ASP A 155 -27.14 -15.06 -19.01
C ASP A 155 -27.25 -14.43 -17.61
N SER A 156 -28.37 -14.69 -16.93
CA SER A 156 -28.71 -14.10 -15.63
C SER A 156 -27.87 -14.60 -14.44
N LYS A 157 -27.08 -15.67 -14.60
CA LYS A 157 -26.19 -16.19 -13.53
C LYS A 157 -24.83 -15.49 -13.50
N ILE A 158 -24.27 -15.19 -14.67
CA ILE A 158 -22.96 -14.52 -14.81
C ILE A 158 -23.04 -13.09 -14.28
N ILE A 159 -24.11 -12.36 -14.65
CA ILE A 159 -24.33 -10.98 -14.22
C ILE A 159 -24.47 -10.87 -12.68
N LYS A 160 -25.12 -11.84 -12.03
CA LYS A 160 -25.27 -11.84 -10.57
C LYS A 160 -23.95 -12.08 -9.84
N HIS A 161 -23.10 -12.98 -10.34
CA HIS A 161 -21.81 -13.29 -9.74
C HIS A 161 -20.83 -12.12 -9.88
N THR A 162 -20.79 -11.47 -11.06
CA THR A 162 -19.97 -10.27 -11.26
C THR A 162 -20.43 -9.12 -10.36
N ASN A 163 -21.73 -8.88 -10.22
CA ASN A 163 -22.25 -7.85 -9.32
C ASN A 163 -21.94 -8.13 -7.85
N LEU A 164 -22.00 -9.39 -7.42
CA LEU A 164 -21.66 -9.78 -6.05
C LEU A 164 -20.16 -9.56 -5.78
N LEU A 165 -19.28 -10.00 -6.68
CA LEU A 165 -17.83 -9.78 -6.58
C LEU A 165 -17.45 -8.29 -6.59
N SER A 166 -18.08 -7.48 -7.44
CA SER A 166 -17.88 -6.03 -7.44
C SER A 166 -18.36 -5.38 -6.14
N THR A 167 -19.46 -5.87 -5.57
CA THR A 167 -19.98 -5.40 -4.28
C THR A 167 -19.02 -5.78 -3.13
N ASP A 168 -18.46 -6.98 -3.16
CA ASP A 168 -17.50 -7.45 -2.15
C ASP A 168 -16.16 -6.71 -2.23
N HIS A 169 -15.64 -6.45 -3.44
CA HIS A 169 -14.42 -5.68 -3.65
C HIS A 169 -14.59 -4.21 -3.23
N ALA A 170 -15.71 -3.56 -3.59
CA ALA A 170 -16.03 -2.21 -3.13
C ALA A 170 -16.12 -2.13 -1.59
N LYS A 171 -16.69 -3.16 -0.95
CA LYS A 171 -16.78 -3.24 0.51
C LYS A 171 -15.40 -3.35 1.16
N LEU A 172 -14.51 -4.18 0.60
CA LEU A 172 -13.15 -4.34 1.08
C LEU A 172 -12.36 -3.01 0.97
N LEU A 173 -12.43 -2.34 -0.18
CA LEU A 173 -11.80 -1.03 -0.38
C LEU A 173 -12.38 0.05 0.55
N SER A 174 -13.68 0.00 0.85
CA SER A 174 -14.31 0.89 1.84
C SER A 174 -13.75 0.67 3.24
N GLN A 175 -13.58 -0.60 3.65
CA GLN A 175 -12.95 -0.96 4.92
C GLN A 175 -11.51 -0.47 5.01
N ASP A 176 -10.73 -0.58 3.93
CA ASP A 176 -9.35 -0.07 3.86
C ASP A 176 -9.29 1.46 4.05
N VAL A 177 -10.17 2.19 3.37
CA VAL A 177 -10.27 3.65 3.50
C VAL A 177 -10.63 4.04 4.94
N VAL A 178 -11.61 3.36 5.53
CA VAL A 178 -12.02 3.60 6.93
C VAL A 178 -10.88 3.27 7.90
N LEU A 179 -10.16 2.17 7.68
CA LEU A 179 -9.02 1.76 8.51
C LEU A 179 -7.91 2.81 8.49
N LEU A 180 -7.55 3.31 7.31
CA LEU A 180 -6.55 4.36 7.13
C LEU A 180 -6.97 5.67 7.81
N LEU A 181 -8.21 6.12 7.64
CA LEU A 181 -8.73 7.32 8.30
C LEU A 181 -8.71 7.18 9.82
N LYS A 182 -9.22 6.06 10.36
CA LYS A 182 -9.16 5.76 11.80
C LYS A 182 -7.73 5.81 12.32
N HIS A 183 -6.79 5.22 11.59
CA HIS A 183 -5.38 5.23 11.98
C HIS A 183 -4.82 6.65 12.04
N PHE A 184 -5.00 7.46 10.99
CA PHE A 184 -4.45 8.83 10.98
C PHE A 184 -5.11 9.73 12.03
N CYS A 185 -6.44 9.64 12.21
CA CYS A 185 -7.14 10.36 13.28
C CYS A 185 -6.62 9.94 14.67
N PHE A 186 -6.47 8.64 14.92
CA PHE A 186 -5.93 8.14 16.18
C PHE A 186 -4.52 8.67 16.45
N ARG A 187 -3.63 8.67 15.43
CA ARG A 187 -2.26 9.21 15.56
C ARG A 187 -2.23 10.71 15.86
N LEU A 188 -3.24 11.47 15.44
CA LEU A 188 -3.40 12.89 15.78
C LEU A 188 -3.93 13.10 17.21
N THR A 189 -4.88 12.27 17.66
CA THR A 189 -5.53 12.41 18.97
C THR A 189 -4.72 11.80 20.12
N ALA A 190 -3.87 10.81 19.87
CA ALA A 190 -3.15 10.05 20.90
C ALA A 190 -2.18 10.87 21.77
N GLY A 191 -1.95 12.16 21.47
CA GLY A 191 -1.20 13.08 22.33
C GLY A 191 0.26 12.64 22.58
N PRO A 192 1.08 13.47 23.26
CA PRO A 192 2.54 13.30 23.34
C PRO A 192 3.01 12.15 24.26
N SER A 193 2.17 11.16 24.54
CA SER A 193 2.46 10.04 25.45
C SER A 193 3.45 9.01 24.87
N VAL A 194 3.77 9.12 23.57
CA VAL A 194 4.86 8.37 22.92
C VAL A 194 5.96 9.36 22.55
N PRO A 195 7.24 9.10 22.93
CA PRO A 195 8.35 10.00 22.63
C PRO A 195 8.70 9.90 21.15
N VAL A 196 7.89 10.51 20.30
CA VAL A 196 8.20 10.72 18.90
C VAL A 196 8.39 12.20 18.71
N GLN A 197 9.22 12.56 17.74
CA GLN A 197 9.45 13.88 17.15
C GLN A 197 8.13 14.48 16.59
N GLY A 198 7.08 14.53 17.42
CA GLY A 198 5.66 14.45 17.03
C GLY A 198 5.17 15.66 16.26
N GLY A 199 5.85 16.80 16.35
CA GLY A 199 5.54 17.97 15.54
C GLY A 199 5.77 17.76 14.04
N GLN A 200 6.78 16.97 13.65
CA GLN A 200 7.14 16.84 12.23
C GLN A 200 6.16 15.96 11.45
N ALA A 201 5.49 15.01 12.11
CA ALA A 201 4.54 14.10 11.46
C ALA A 201 3.12 14.69 11.34
N ILE A 202 2.73 15.62 12.20
CA ILE A 202 1.38 16.22 12.21
C ILE A 202 0.96 16.75 10.83
N PRO A 203 1.78 17.55 10.11
CA PRO A 203 1.40 18.03 8.78
C PRO A 203 1.11 16.89 7.81
N LEU A 204 1.84 15.78 7.92
CA LEU A 204 1.71 14.63 7.02
C LEU A 204 0.44 13.81 7.32
N TYR A 205 0.06 13.67 8.60
CA TYR A 205 -1.22 13.05 8.98
C TYR A 205 -2.41 13.89 8.52
N LEU A 206 -2.37 15.21 8.73
CA LEU A 206 -3.42 16.12 8.29
C LEU A 206 -3.56 16.12 6.77
N GLU A 207 -2.43 16.13 6.05
CA GLU A 207 -2.42 16.02 4.61
C GLU A 207 -2.95 14.67 4.13
N ALA A 208 -2.58 13.57 4.76
CA ALA A 208 -3.10 12.24 4.43
C ALA A 208 -4.63 12.19 4.54
N ILE A 209 -5.18 12.69 5.65
CA ILE A 209 -6.64 12.81 5.85
C ILE A 209 -7.25 13.71 4.78
N LEU A 210 -6.66 14.88 4.53
CA LEU A 210 -7.16 15.82 3.51
C LEU A 210 -7.18 15.18 2.12
N VAL A 211 -6.12 14.49 1.72
CA VAL A 211 -6.03 13.79 0.44
C VAL A 211 -7.15 12.76 0.34
N MET A 212 -7.32 11.90 1.34
CA MET A 212 -8.39 10.91 1.35
C MET A 212 -9.77 11.56 1.25
N LEU A 213 -10.07 12.55 2.09
CA LEU A 213 -11.36 13.26 2.07
C LEU A 213 -11.62 14.03 0.78
N SER A 214 -10.56 14.54 0.13
CA SER A 214 -10.65 15.24 -1.15
C SER A 214 -10.86 14.28 -2.31
N SER A 215 -10.22 13.12 -2.26
CA SER A 215 -10.34 12.09 -3.28
C SER A 215 -11.69 11.40 -3.21
N LEU A 216 -12.34 11.26 -2.04
CA LEU A 216 -13.63 10.55 -1.92
C LEU A 216 -14.82 11.39 -2.42
N SER A 217 -15.74 10.77 -3.16
CA SER A 217 -16.95 11.42 -3.67
C SER A 217 -17.91 11.85 -2.55
N THR A 218 -18.81 12.79 -2.83
CA THR A 218 -19.83 13.28 -1.88
C THR A 218 -20.82 12.20 -1.44
N ALA A 219 -21.00 11.13 -2.22
CA ALA A 219 -21.89 10.02 -1.90
C ALA A 219 -21.37 9.17 -0.73
N LEU A 220 -20.06 8.95 -0.64
CA LEU A 220 -19.42 8.22 0.47
C LEU A 220 -19.41 9.02 1.78
N ARG A 221 -19.45 10.36 1.70
CA ARG A 221 -19.57 11.24 2.89
C ARG A 221 -20.91 11.10 3.61
N GLN A 222 -21.88 10.40 3.01
CA GLN A 222 -23.20 10.15 3.59
C GLN A 222 -23.31 8.75 4.23
N ASP A 223 -22.28 7.90 4.12
CA ASP A 223 -22.24 6.61 4.80
C ASP A 223 -22.07 6.80 6.32
N LYS A 224 -22.91 6.16 7.13
CA LYS A 224 -22.88 6.25 8.59
C LYS A 224 -21.56 5.76 9.19
N GLU A 225 -20.95 4.72 8.61
CA GLU A 225 -19.64 4.21 9.06
C GLU A 225 -18.54 5.26 8.83
N PHE A 226 -18.67 6.04 7.75
CA PHE A 226 -17.71 7.10 7.41
C PHE A 226 -17.89 8.35 8.28
N ILE A 227 -19.14 8.74 8.55
CA ILE A 227 -19.46 9.89 9.39
C ILE A 227 -18.97 9.67 10.83
N ASN A 228 -19.18 8.48 11.40
CA ASN A 228 -18.77 8.15 12.78
C ASN A 228 -17.23 8.10 12.99
N VAL A 229 -16.44 8.14 11.92
CA VAL A 229 -14.97 8.15 12.01
C VAL A 229 -14.42 9.57 11.95
N ILE A 230 -15.15 10.47 11.29
CA ILE A 230 -14.75 11.87 11.09
C ILE A 230 -15.33 12.79 12.18
N TRP A 231 -16.47 12.42 12.77
CA TRP A 231 -17.19 13.14 13.84
C TRP A 231 -17.30 12.32 15.11
#